data_AF-A0A3A2Z5Y6-F1
#
_entry.id   AF-A0A3A2Z5Y6-F1
#
_cell.length_a   1.000
_cell.length_b   1.000
_cell.length_c   1.000
_cell.angle_alpha   90.00
_cell.angle_beta   90.00
_cell.angle_gamma   90.00
#
_symmetry.space_group_name_H-M   'P 1'
#
loop_
_entity.id
_entity.type
_entity.pdbx_description
1 polymer ?
#
loop_
_entity_poly.entity_id
_entity_poly.type
_entity_poly.pdbx_seq_one_letter_code
_entity_poly.pdbx_strand_id
1 'polypeptide(L)'
;LAPSLSLSAIVAQQPQIYTEYVMRCYPCLFKCIESRVPVTCFDWINALYSNTSDYPSAPTPLDWSLRAQTTTYIGLVHNDDRLLEAGNIAYIKGLKGLGRMLSNPERAKSDDALTTAMGLAIYEKYAHTMPDSWLRHAAGLRALMKLRGAGCALQGFGQTMYMAYRQLFITAALISGEECFLEGKEWMAVSEQLAIQNAKQPDSSVYTDIVERGFREMTRVPGYVKRTRELLSSQSPSAEHPKQKQKTKQSQSQSQKQAKAVRKSLLQSILATRAALRGIHTELGISSSMLQSGTTDAGFIGPIPYVFFDSFSTRTMRGIRSGIVVLNCLVALLDPVQRDALERENRTLLPESFDEVDHGNEKEDDRYEEGSSSFPTPPQSAVEVAGNGKGKRTRLVIENLISVHARQMLVSDWMDRLMTTYGMDGVRVYLVDED
;
A
#
# COMPACT_ATOMS: atom_id res chain seq x y z
N LEU A 1 27.08 11.47 31.28
CA LEU A 1 27.04 12.79 30.60
C LEU A 1 25.57 13.16 30.45
N ALA A 2 25.13 14.26 31.07
CA ALA A 2 23.76 14.73 30.93
C ALA A 2 23.54 15.28 29.50
N PRO A 3 22.35 15.07 28.90
CA PRO A 3 22.05 15.61 27.57
C PRO A 3 22.09 17.15 27.57
N SER A 4 22.51 17.74 26.44
CA SER A 4 22.49 19.20 26.27
C SER A 4 21.06 19.75 26.41
N LEU A 5 20.89 20.98 26.89
CA LEU A 5 19.57 21.63 27.04
C LEU A 5 18.75 21.62 25.73
N SER A 6 19.41 21.85 24.59
CA SER A 6 18.76 21.79 23.27
C SER A 6 18.25 20.40 22.92
N LEU A 7 19.00 19.35 23.28
CA LEU A 7 18.56 17.97 23.10
C LEU A 7 17.36 17.66 23.99
N SER A 8 17.39 18.07 25.26
CA SER A 8 16.28 17.88 26.21
C SER A 8 15.01 18.59 25.75
N ALA A 9 15.12 19.81 25.22
CA ALA A 9 13.99 20.56 24.69
C ALA A 9 13.37 19.87 23.45
N ILE A 10 14.20 19.39 22.52
CA ILE A 10 13.71 18.66 21.33
C ILE A 10 13.00 17.37 21.73
N VAL A 11 13.61 16.59 22.64
CA VAL A 11 13.07 15.32 23.17
C VAL A 11 11.71 15.55 23.84
N ALA A 12 11.59 16.61 24.64
CA ALA A 12 10.33 16.95 25.31
C ALA A 12 9.19 17.34 24.34
N GLN A 13 9.51 17.91 23.17
CA GLN A 13 8.52 18.33 22.18
C GLN A 13 8.14 17.25 21.16
N GLN A 14 8.96 16.20 20.99
CA GLN A 14 8.74 15.17 19.97
C GLN A 14 7.34 14.52 20.02
N PRO A 15 6.79 14.13 21.19
CA PRO A 15 5.48 13.49 21.23
C PRO A 15 4.36 14.38 20.71
N GLN A 16 4.38 15.67 21.04
CA GLN A 16 3.36 16.62 20.58
C GLN A 16 3.45 16.84 19.07
N ILE A 17 4.65 17.07 18.54
CA ILE A 17 4.86 17.28 17.09
C ILE A 17 4.48 16.02 16.30
N TYR A 18 4.85 14.84 16.79
CA TYR A 18 4.49 13.58 16.15
C TYR A 18 2.97 13.35 16.16
N THR A 19 2.30 13.70 17.26
CA THR A 19 0.84 13.63 17.36
C THR A 19 0.18 14.51 16.30
N GLU A 20 0.63 15.76 16.17
CA GLU A 20 0.11 16.69 15.17
C GLU A 20 0.35 16.17 13.74
N TYR A 21 1.56 15.68 13.46
CA TYR A 21 1.90 15.08 12.18
C TYR A 21 0.96 13.92 11.82
N VAL A 22 0.75 12.97 12.76
CA VAL A 22 -0.12 11.81 12.51
C VAL A 22 -1.57 12.23 12.32
N MET A 23 -2.08 13.15 13.15
CA MET A 23 -3.46 13.62 13.05
C MET A 23 -3.71 14.46 11.80
N ARG A 24 -2.68 15.09 11.23
CA ARG A 24 -2.80 15.82 9.96
C ARG A 24 -2.71 14.89 8.75
N CYS A 25 -1.77 13.94 8.76
CA CYS A 25 -1.41 13.17 7.58
C CYS A 25 -2.11 11.81 7.49
N TYR A 26 -2.59 11.26 8.60
CA TYR A 26 -3.23 9.94 8.70
C TYR A 26 -4.48 9.91 9.61
N PRO A 27 -5.33 10.95 9.65
CA PRO A 27 -6.42 11.00 10.62
C PRO A 27 -7.38 9.80 10.52
N CYS A 28 -7.84 9.45 9.31
CA CYS A 28 -8.77 8.34 9.15
C CYS A 28 -8.10 7.00 9.45
N LEU A 29 -6.86 6.77 9.00
CA LEU A 29 -6.13 5.53 9.32
C LEU A 29 -5.96 5.38 10.83
N PHE A 30 -5.44 6.40 11.51
CA PHE A 30 -5.18 6.36 12.95
C PHE A 30 -6.46 6.08 13.73
N LYS A 31 -7.51 6.85 13.44
CA LYS A 31 -8.82 6.69 14.08
C LYS A 31 -9.50 5.36 13.76
N CYS A 32 -9.17 4.74 12.63
CA CYS A 32 -9.64 3.40 12.33
C CYS A 32 -8.93 2.31 13.12
N ILE A 33 -7.70 2.52 13.60
CA ILE A 33 -6.92 1.46 14.27
C ILE A 33 -6.76 1.67 15.78
N GLU A 34 -6.95 2.89 16.31
CA GLU A 34 -6.60 3.24 17.69
C GLU A 34 -7.26 2.36 18.75
N SER A 35 -8.53 1.96 18.58
CA SER A 35 -9.22 1.05 19.53
C SER A 35 -9.00 -0.44 19.24
N ARG A 36 -8.34 -0.78 18.13
CA ARG A 36 -8.13 -2.16 17.66
C ARG A 36 -6.72 -2.67 17.87
N VAL A 37 -5.88 -1.90 18.56
CA VAL A 37 -4.49 -2.24 18.84
C VAL A 37 -4.22 -2.11 20.33
N PRO A 38 -3.36 -2.97 20.92
CA PRO A 38 -3.08 -2.92 22.35
C PRO A 38 -2.19 -1.74 22.74
N VAL A 39 -1.42 -1.18 21.80
CA VAL A 39 -0.51 -0.04 22.02
C VAL A 39 -0.58 0.87 20.80
N THR A 40 -1.10 2.09 20.93
CA THR A 40 -1.14 3.02 19.81
C THR A 40 0.25 3.59 19.51
N CYS A 41 0.42 4.22 18.35
CA CYS A 41 1.67 4.94 18.08
C CYS A 41 1.89 6.12 19.03
N PHE A 42 0.82 6.72 19.59
CA PHE A 42 0.96 7.76 20.60
C PHE A 42 1.38 7.18 21.95
N ASP A 43 0.83 6.06 22.38
CA ASP A 43 1.26 5.39 23.61
C ASP A 43 2.73 4.99 23.53
N TRP A 44 3.13 4.43 22.40
CA TRP A 44 4.52 4.02 22.15
C TRP A 44 5.48 5.21 22.21
N ILE A 45 5.18 6.28 21.48
CA ILE A 45 6.02 7.49 21.48
C ILE A 45 6.02 8.14 22.86
N ASN A 46 4.88 8.30 23.52
CA ASN A 46 4.84 8.84 24.88
C ASN A 46 5.69 8.02 25.85
N ALA A 47 5.61 6.69 25.80
CA ALA A 47 6.43 5.81 26.63
C ALA A 47 7.94 5.94 26.36
N LEU A 48 8.33 6.12 25.09
CA LEU A 48 9.73 6.33 24.70
C LEU A 48 10.30 7.65 25.25
N TYR A 49 9.48 8.69 25.34
CA TYR A 49 9.91 10.05 25.70
C TYR A 49 9.54 10.46 27.13
N SER A 50 8.71 9.69 27.87
CA SER A 50 8.22 10.05 29.20
C SER A 50 9.28 9.96 30.31
N ASN A 51 10.32 9.15 30.13
CA ASN A 51 11.35 8.95 31.14
C ASN A 51 12.70 9.52 30.67
N THR A 52 12.85 10.84 30.77
CA THR A 52 14.05 11.56 30.32
C THR A 52 15.34 11.12 31.01
N SER A 53 15.26 10.52 32.21
CA SER A 53 16.43 9.99 32.92
C SER A 53 16.97 8.69 32.33
N ASP A 54 16.10 7.86 31.73
CA ASP A 54 16.48 6.62 31.05
C ASP A 54 16.68 6.81 29.54
N TYR A 55 16.36 8.00 29.02
CA TYR A 55 16.52 8.33 27.62
C TYR A 55 18.01 8.32 27.23
N PRO A 56 18.37 7.70 26.09
CA PRO A 56 19.76 7.60 25.68
C PRO A 56 20.46 8.97 25.60
N SER A 57 21.73 9.01 26.01
CA SER A 57 22.56 10.22 25.93
C SER A 57 22.74 10.76 24.50
N ALA A 58 22.40 9.96 23.48
CA ALA A 58 22.42 10.34 22.06
C ALA A 58 21.18 9.80 21.35
N PRO A 59 20.65 10.50 20.32
CA PRO A 59 19.46 10.05 19.60
C PRO A 59 19.67 8.69 18.92
N THR A 60 18.70 7.81 19.11
CA THR A 60 18.58 6.48 18.50
C THR A 60 18.24 6.58 17.01
N PRO A 61 18.37 5.48 16.23
CA PRO A 61 17.90 5.45 14.85
C PRO A 61 16.42 5.80 14.69
N LEU A 62 15.58 5.38 15.65
CA LEU A 62 14.15 5.71 15.68
C LEU A 62 13.93 7.21 15.90
N ASP A 63 14.68 7.84 16.80
CA ASP A 63 14.60 9.29 17.00
C ASP A 63 14.94 10.05 15.72
N TRP A 64 15.96 9.58 14.98
CA TRP A 64 16.32 10.18 13.70
C TRP A 64 15.24 9.97 12.63
N SER A 65 14.60 8.80 12.56
CA SER A 65 13.50 8.59 11.60
C SER A 65 12.29 9.47 11.93
N LEU A 66 11.93 9.60 13.21
CA LEU A 66 10.83 10.46 13.65
C LEU A 66 11.12 11.92 13.33
N ARG A 67 12.33 12.41 13.65
CA ARG A 67 12.78 13.76 13.30
C ARG A 67 12.79 14.00 11.80
N ALA A 68 13.18 13.02 10.99
CA ALA A 68 13.15 13.14 9.54
C ALA A 68 11.72 13.41 9.05
N GLN A 69 10.73 12.68 9.57
CA GLN A 69 9.33 12.86 9.21
C GLN A 69 8.78 14.20 9.72
N THR A 70 8.93 14.48 11.01
CA THR A 70 8.32 15.65 11.66
C THR A 70 8.96 16.97 11.22
N THR A 71 10.29 17.02 11.10
CA THR A 71 11.00 18.24 10.67
C THR A 71 10.69 18.56 9.20
N THR A 72 10.62 17.53 8.34
CA THR A 72 10.24 17.73 6.93
C THR A 72 8.79 18.17 6.81
N TYR A 73 7.88 17.58 7.59
CA TYR A 73 6.49 18.02 7.66
C TYR A 73 6.39 19.51 8.03
N ILE A 74 7.03 19.94 9.13
CA ILE A 74 7.02 21.34 9.56
C ILE A 74 7.64 22.24 8.48
N GLY A 75 8.76 21.82 7.87
CA GLY A 75 9.40 22.55 6.78
C GLY A 75 8.47 22.74 5.58
N LEU A 76 7.68 21.73 5.21
CA LEU A 76 6.68 21.85 4.14
C LEU A 76 5.49 22.72 4.54
N VAL A 77 4.99 22.61 5.77
CA VAL A 77 3.88 23.45 6.27
C VAL A 77 4.24 24.93 6.29
N HIS A 78 5.48 25.26 6.68
CA HIS A 78 5.92 26.64 6.85
C HIS A 78 6.79 27.15 5.71
N ASN A 79 6.99 26.36 4.65
CA ASN A 79 7.88 26.68 3.53
C ASN A 79 9.29 27.09 4.00
N ASP A 80 9.88 26.31 4.91
CA ASP A 80 11.20 26.54 5.50
C ASP A 80 12.22 25.49 5.04
N ASP A 81 13.05 25.86 4.06
CA ASP A 81 14.10 25.02 3.49
C ASP A 81 15.12 24.53 4.52
N ARG A 82 15.35 25.29 5.61
CA ARG A 82 16.28 24.87 6.66
C ARG A 82 15.77 23.63 7.38
N LEU A 83 14.46 23.55 7.58
CA LEU A 83 13.81 22.40 8.18
C LEU A 83 13.76 21.21 7.22
N LEU A 84 13.60 21.45 5.92
CA LEU A 84 13.72 20.39 4.91
C LEU A 84 15.13 19.78 4.90
N GLU A 85 16.16 20.61 4.91
CA GLU A 85 17.55 20.15 4.98
C GLU A 85 17.85 19.42 6.31
N ALA A 86 17.34 19.94 7.43
CA ALA A 86 17.46 19.26 8.71
C ALA A 86 16.75 17.90 8.73
N GLY A 87 15.60 17.78 8.06
CA GLY A 87 14.88 16.53 7.83
C GLY A 87 15.70 15.53 7.02
N ASN A 88 16.36 15.97 5.95
CA ASN A 88 17.26 15.17 5.13
C ASN A 88 18.49 14.67 5.91
N ILE A 89 19.11 15.55 6.71
CA ILE A 89 20.22 15.18 7.59
C ILE A 89 19.76 14.11 8.61
N ALA A 90 18.58 14.27 9.20
CA ALA A 90 18.00 13.29 10.11
C ALA A 90 17.74 11.95 9.41
N TYR A 91 17.20 11.97 8.18
CA TYR A 91 17.00 10.78 7.36
C TYR A 91 18.29 9.99 7.15
N ILE A 92 19.36 10.65 6.72
CA ILE A 92 20.68 10.01 6.50
C ILE A 92 21.21 9.38 7.80
N LYS A 93 21.05 10.06 8.94
CA LYS A 93 21.44 9.52 10.25
C LYS A 93 20.62 8.30 10.65
N GLY A 94 19.30 8.35 10.44
CA GLY A 94 18.39 7.24 10.67
C GLY A 94 18.73 6.03 9.81
N LEU A 95 19.01 6.23 8.51
CA LEU A 95 19.38 5.16 7.58
C LEU A 95 20.70 4.46 7.98
N LYS A 96 21.73 5.24 8.33
CA LYS A 96 23.00 4.68 8.85
C LYS A 96 22.78 3.93 10.17
N GLY A 97 21.90 4.45 11.03
CA GLY A 97 21.51 3.82 12.29
C GLY A 97 20.81 2.48 12.08
N LEU A 98 19.82 2.45 11.20
CA LEU A 98 19.09 1.24 10.81
C LEU A 98 20.03 0.19 10.24
N GLY A 99 20.97 0.57 9.36
CA GLY A 99 21.97 -0.37 8.83
C GLY A 99 22.78 -1.06 9.94
N ARG A 100 23.15 -0.34 11.00
CA ARG A 100 23.82 -0.92 12.18
C ARG A 100 22.90 -1.84 12.98
N MET A 101 21.62 -1.48 13.14
CA MET A 101 20.64 -2.35 13.81
C MET A 101 20.45 -3.67 13.06
N LEU A 102 20.31 -3.59 11.74
CA LEU A 102 20.12 -4.75 10.86
C LEU A 102 21.35 -5.66 10.78
N SER A 103 22.54 -5.14 11.08
CA SER A 103 23.79 -5.94 11.14
C SER A 103 23.83 -6.88 12.36
N ASN A 104 22.93 -6.71 13.33
CA ASN A 104 22.81 -7.59 14.49
C ASN A 104 21.48 -8.37 14.42
N PRO A 105 21.49 -9.71 14.34
CA PRO A 105 20.27 -10.50 14.13
C PRO A 105 19.16 -10.29 15.17
N GLU A 106 19.51 -10.08 16.44
CA GLU A 106 18.54 -9.86 17.51
C GLU A 106 17.92 -8.46 17.40
N ARG A 107 18.76 -7.43 17.23
CA ARG A 107 18.28 -6.06 17.04
C ARG A 107 17.50 -5.89 15.74
N ALA A 108 17.86 -6.61 14.70
CA ALA A 108 17.15 -6.59 13.43
C ALA A 108 15.68 -6.93 13.62
N LYS A 109 15.33 -7.87 14.51
CA LYS A 109 13.94 -8.32 14.74
C LYS A 109 13.14 -7.41 15.69
N SER A 110 13.77 -6.41 16.29
CA SER A 110 13.12 -5.53 17.26
C SER A 110 12.01 -4.65 16.65
N ASP A 111 11.10 -4.21 17.51
CA ASP A 111 10.07 -3.23 17.13
C ASP A 111 10.71 -1.91 16.71
N ASP A 112 11.79 -1.49 17.37
CA ASP A 112 12.56 -0.29 17.00
C ASP A 112 13.11 -0.37 15.57
N ALA A 113 13.65 -1.52 15.16
CA ALA A 113 14.19 -1.68 13.80
C ALA A 113 13.08 -1.58 12.76
N LEU A 114 11.94 -2.24 13.00
CA LEU A 114 10.80 -2.18 12.08
C LEU A 114 10.20 -0.76 12.02
N THR A 115 10.01 -0.11 13.16
CA THR A 115 9.46 1.25 13.24
C THR A 115 10.37 2.25 12.57
N THR A 116 11.69 2.16 12.81
CA THR A 116 12.69 2.99 12.14
C THR A 116 12.61 2.80 10.63
N ALA A 117 12.57 1.56 10.15
CA ALA A 117 12.46 1.26 8.72
C ALA A 117 11.16 1.79 8.10
N MET A 118 10.03 1.67 8.80
CA MET A 118 8.74 2.22 8.35
C MET A 118 8.77 3.75 8.28
N GLY A 119 9.32 4.42 9.30
CA GLY A 119 9.44 5.88 9.32
C GLY A 119 10.31 6.42 8.18
N LEU A 120 11.45 5.76 7.90
CA LEU A 120 12.32 6.11 6.77
C LEU A 120 11.66 5.81 5.41
N ALA A 121 10.88 4.73 5.31
CA ALA A 121 10.11 4.42 4.11
C ALA A 121 9.02 5.46 3.83
N ILE A 122 8.38 5.95 4.89
CA ILE A 122 7.39 7.03 4.82
C ILE A 122 8.07 8.33 4.36
N TYR A 123 9.22 8.69 4.92
CA TYR A 123 9.99 9.86 4.49
C TYR A 123 10.28 9.83 2.97
N GLU A 124 10.69 8.69 2.43
CA GLU A 124 11.01 8.53 1.01
C GLU A 124 9.83 8.70 0.05
N LYS A 125 8.59 8.58 0.54
CA LYS A 125 7.40 8.88 -0.26
C LYS A 125 7.24 10.36 -0.58
N TYR A 126 7.95 11.25 0.13
CA TYR A 126 7.87 12.70 -0.07
C TYR A 126 9.18 13.30 -0.55
N ALA A 127 10.30 12.79 -0.03
CA ALA A 127 11.63 13.26 -0.37
C ALA A 127 12.09 12.76 -1.74
N HIS A 128 11.59 11.60 -2.18
CA HIS A 128 11.95 10.93 -3.44
C HIS A 128 13.45 11.02 -3.74
N THR A 129 14.29 10.63 -2.78
CA THR A 129 15.74 10.80 -2.92
C THR A 129 16.28 10.11 -4.18
N MET A 130 15.63 9.02 -4.58
CA MET A 130 15.75 8.37 -5.87
C MET A 130 14.36 7.93 -6.37
N PRO A 131 14.15 7.75 -7.68
CA PRO A 131 12.85 7.34 -8.25
C PRO A 131 12.25 6.05 -7.66
N ASP A 132 13.08 5.13 -7.18
CA ASP A 132 12.69 3.82 -6.65
C ASP A 132 12.97 3.64 -5.14
N SER A 133 13.42 4.69 -4.44
CA SER A 133 13.86 4.60 -3.04
C SER A 133 12.80 3.99 -2.13
N TRP A 134 11.54 4.41 -2.25
CA TRP A 134 10.47 3.87 -1.41
C TRP A 134 10.16 2.40 -1.71
N LEU A 135 10.30 1.94 -2.97
CA LEU A 135 10.11 0.53 -3.33
C LEU A 135 11.20 -0.34 -2.73
N ARG A 136 12.45 0.16 -2.71
CA ARG A 136 13.57 -0.50 -2.04
C ARG A 136 13.31 -0.64 -0.53
N HIS A 137 12.79 0.40 0.11
CA HIS A 137 12.33 0.32 1.49
C HIS A 137 11.18 -0.67 1.68
N ALA A 138 10.18 -0.68 0.80
CA ALA A 138 9.08 -1.64 0.86
C ALA A 138 9.56 -3.09 0.73
N ALA A 139 10.55 -3.35 -0.13
CA ALA A 139 11.19 -4.66 -0.26
C ALA A 139 11.96 -5.05 1.01
N GLY A 140 12.69 -4.12 1.61
CA GLY A 140 13.38 -4.31 2.89
C GLY A 140 12.41 -4.58 4.05
N LEU A 141 11.32 -3.82 4.14
CA LEU A 141 10.26 -4.02 5.13
C LEU A 141 9.56 -5.36 4.97
N ARG A 142 9.29 -5.80 3.73
CA ARG A 142 8.79 -7.15 3.45
C ARG A 142 9.73 -8.22 3.98
N ALA A 143 11.04 -8.09 3.71
CA ALA A 143 12.04 -9.04 4.21
C ALA A 143 12.08 -9.03 5.74
N LEU A 144 12.02 -7.85 6.36
CA LEU A 144 12.07 -7.70 7.81
C LEU A 144 10.81 -8.26 8.49
N MET A 145 9.63 -8.05 7.92
CA MET A 145 8.39 -8.66 8.43
C MET A 145 8.41 -10.18 8.33
N LYS A 146 8.93 -10.74 7.23
CA LYS A 146 9.14 -12.19 7.10
C LYS A 146 10.15 -12.72 8.10
N LEU A 147 11.23 -11.99 8.36
CA LEU A 147 12.27 -12.36 9.34
C LEU A 147 11.73 -12.38 10.79
N ARG A 148 10.87 -11.42 11.13
CA ARG A 148 10.19 -11.36 12.45
C ARG A 148 9.13 -12.45 12.58
N GLY A 149 8.50 -12.83 11.46
CA GLY A 149 7.43 -13.82 11.40
C GLY A 149 6.05 -13.20 11.66
N ALA A 150 5.01 -13.91 11.21
CA ALA A 150 3.64 -13.42 11.26
C ALA A 150 3.13 -13.21 12.69
N GLY A 151 3.57 -14.03 13.66
CA GLY A 151 3.15 -13.93 15.06
C GLY A 151 3.46 -12.57 15.72
N CYS A 152 4.48 -11.85 15.25
CA CYS A 152 4.78 -10.51 15.75
C CYS A 152 3.67 -9.49 15.48
N ALA A 153 2.74 -9.77 14.57
CA ALA A 153 1.61 -8.88 14.26
C ALA A 153 0.39 -9.09 15.17
N LEU A 154 0.46 -10.00 16.16
CA LEU A 154 -0.65 -10.35 17.06
C LEU A 154 -0.51 -9.75 18.48
N GLN A 155 0.57 -9.03 18.75
CA GLN A 155 0.87 -8.55 20.09
C GLN A 155 1.62 -7.22 20.08
N GLY A 156 1.45 -6.45 21.16
CA GLY A 156 2.19 -5.22 21.42
C GLY A 156 2.18 -4.23 20.26
N PHE A 157 3.29 -3.50 20.09
CA PHE A 157 3.43 -2.51 19.04
C PHE A 157 3.60 -3.13 17.64
N GLY A 158 4.00 -4.40 17.57
CA GLY A 158 4.04 -5.18 16.34
C GLY A 158 2.70 -5.26 15.61
N GLN A 159 1.58 -5.37 16.34
CA GLN A 159 0.23 -5.32 15.77
C GLN A 159 -0.09 -3.96 15.15
N THR A 160 0.29 -2.87 15.83
CA THR A 160 0.10 -1.50 15.36
C THR A 160 0.85 -1.23 14.07
N MET A 161 2.13 -1.63 14.01
CA MET A 161 2.93 -1.52 12.79
C MET A 161 2.33 -2.32 11.62
N TYR A 162 1.85 -3.54 11.88
CA TYR A 162 1.18 -4.34 10.86
C TYR A 162 -0.08 -3.65 10.34
N MET A 163 -0.99 -3.24 11.23
CA MET A 163 -2.24 -2.56 10.86
C MET A 163 -1.98 -1.24 10.11
N ALA A 164 -0.97 -0.49 10.54
CA ALA A 164 -0.67 0.83 10.02
C ALA A 164 0.09 0.82 8.69
N TYR A 165 0.73 -0.28 8.28
CA TYR A 165 1.57 -0.29 7.06
C TYR A 165 1.12 -1.29 5.98
N ARG A 166 0.29 -2.29 6.33
CA ARG A 166 -0.02 -3.46 5.48
C ARG A 166 -0.53 -3.13 4.07
N GLN A 167 -1.22 -2.02 3.90
CA GLN A 167 -1.79 -1.56 2.64
C GLN A 167 -0.71 -1.24 1.61
N LEU A 168 0.43 -0.71 2.05
CA LEU A 168 1.54 -0.35 1.16
C LEU A 168 2.24 -1.57 0.57
N PHE A 169 2.11 -2.75 1.18
CA PHE A 169 2.63 -3.99 0.58
C PHE A 169 1.80 -4.45 -0.61
N ILE A 170 0.51 -4.09 -0.69
CA ILE A 170 -0.32 -4.36 -1.87
C ILE A 170 0.17 -3.48 -3.01
N THR A 171 0.31 -2.17 -2.78
CA THR A 171 0.86 -1.22 -3.77
C THR A 171 2.23 -1.64 -4.28
N ALA A 172 3.16 -1.95 -3.36
CA ALA A 172 4.51 -2.34 -3.73
C ALA A 172 4.54 -3.65 -4.55
N ALA A 173 3.67 -4.61 -4.22
CA ALA A 173 3.54 -5.86 -4.96
C ALA A 173 3.02 -5.62 -6.38
N LEU A 174 1.99 -4.77 -6.57
CA LEU A 174 1.47 -4.41 -7.89
C LEU A 174 2.53 -3.77 -8.78
N ILE A 175 3.26 -2.78 -8.24
CA ILE A 175 4.29 -2.04 -8.97
C ILE A 175 5.48 -2.93 -9.30
N SER A 176 5.91 -3.78 -8.35
CA SER A 176 7.03 -4.70 -8.56
C SER A 176 6.66 -5.91 -9.42
N GLY A 177 5.37 -6.10 -9.74
CA GLY A 177 4.89 -7.28 -10.47
C GLY A 177 4.98 -8.58 -9.66
N GLU A 178 4.98 -8.49 -8.34
CA GLU A 178 5.11 -9.61 -7.42
C GLU A 178 3.78 -9.95 -6.74
N GLU A 179 3.72 -11.12 -6.12
CA GLU A 179 2.65 -11.45 -5.17
C GLU A 179 2.79 -10.65 -3.87
N CYS A 180 1.66 -10.32 -3.25
CA CYS A 180 1.67 -9.74 -1.91
C CYS A 180 1.90 -10.85 -0.89
N PHE A 181 2.97 -10.80 -0.12
CA PHE A 181 3.27 -11.86 0.85
C PHE A 181 2.18 -12.05 1.91
N LEU A 182 1.33 -11.05 2.12
CA LEU A 182 0.19 -11.11 3.03
C LEU A 182 -0.93 -12.05 2.55
N GLU A 183 -0.90 -12.51 1.28
CA GLU A 183 -1.78 -13.60 0.83
C GLU A 183 -1.32 -14.99 1.34
N GLY A 184 -0.11 -15.07 1.91
CA GLY A 184 0.45 -16.28 2.51
C GLY A 184 -0.38 -16.79 3.69
N LYS A 185 -0.43 -18.13 3.86
CA LYS A 185 -1.30 -18.79 4.84
C LYS A 185 -1.10 -18.26 6.27
N GLU A 186 0.14 -18.04 6.68
CA GLU A 186 0.48 -17.55 8.00
C GLU A 186 -0.01 -16.12 8.27
N TRP A 187 -0.02 -15.26 7.24
CA TRP A 187 -0.50 -13.87 7.34
C TRP A 187 -2.02 -13.79 7.25
N MET A 188 -2.64 -14.67 6.46
CA MET A 188 -4.09 -14.83 6.44
C MET A 188 -4.61 -15.32 7.80
N ALA A 189 -3.92 -16.27 8.44
CA ALA A 189 -4.24 -16.72 9.79
C ALA A 189 -4.12 -15.58 10.82
N VAL A 190 -3.14 -14.70 10.68
CA VAL A 190 -3.05 -13.48 11.52
C VAL A 190 -4.27 -12.58 11.30
N SER A 191 -4.66 -12.31 10.04
CA SER A 191 -5.84 -11.48 9.76
C SER A 191 -7.12 -12.07 10.35
N GLU A 192 -7.29 -13.39 10.27
CA GLU A 192 -8.43 -14.10 10.87
C GLU A 192 -8.42 -14.01 12.40
N GLN A 193 -7.26 -14.20 13.04
CA GLN A 193 -7.13 -14.08 14.49
C GLN A 193 -7.43 -12.66 14.98
N LEU A 194 -6.92 -11.64 14.29
CA LEU A 194 -7.24 -10.24 14.62
C LEU A 194 -8.72 -9.94 14.43
N ALA A 195 -9.38 -10.48 13.41
CA ALA A 195 -10.82 -10.35 13.24
C ALA A 195 -11.60 -10.99 14.41
N ILE A 196 -11.19 -12.17 14.87
CA ILE A 196 -11.77 -12.85 16.04
C ILE A 196 -11.54 -12.05 17.32
N GLN A 197 -10.36 -11.45 17.50
CA GLN A 197 -10.06 -10.59 18.65
C GLN A 197 -10.90 -9.31 18.64
N ASN A 198 -11.04 -8.67 17.47
CA ASN A 198 -11.88 -7.49 17.29
C ASN A 198 -13.35 -7.81 17.56
N ALA A 199 -13.84 -8.97 17.12
CA ALA A 199 -15.22 -9.40 17.35
C ALA A 199 -15.60 -9.53 18.83
N LYS A 200 -14.61 -9.66 19.72
CA LYS A 200 -14.80 -9.75 21.18
C LYS A 200 -14.78 -8.39 21.87
N GLN A 201 -14.43 -7.31 21.18
CA GLN A 201 -14.35 -5.98 21.79
C GLN A 201 -15.74 -5.36 21.95
N PRO A 202 -15.96 -4.54 23.00
CA PRO A 202 -17.24 -3.86 23.21
C PRO A 202 -17.64 -2.91 22.07
N ASP A 203 -16.68 -2.38 21.33
CA ASP A 203 -16.84 -1.49 20.17
C ASP A 203 -16.78 -2.24 18.83
N SER A 204 -16.88 -3.58 18.85
CA SER A 204 -16.95 -4.40 17.65
C SER A 204 -18.07 -3.94 16.73
N SER A 205 -17.78 -3.78 15.44
CA SER A 205 -18.76 -3.36 14.44
C SER A 205 -18.71 -4.26 13.21
N VAL A 206 -19.88 -4.50 12.62
CA VAL A 206 -20.01 -5.19 11.32
C VAL A 206 -19.23 -4.44 10.24
N TYR A 207 -19.19 -3.11 10.34
CA TYR A 207 -18.42 -2.25 9.46
C TYR A 207 -16.94 -2.65 9.44
N THR A 208 -16.31 -2.82 10.61
CA THR A 208 -14.92 -3.26 10.71
C THR A 208 -14.70 -4.63 10.07
N ASP A 209 -15.60 -5.59 10.27
CA ASP A 209 -15.48 -6.91 9.64
C ASP A 209 -15.55 -6.83 8.11
N ILE A 210 -16.46 -6.03 7.55
CA ILE A 210 -16.57 -5.80 6.10
C ILE A 210 -15.24 -5.25 5.55
N VAL A 211 -14.64 -4.27 6.23
CA VAL A 211 -13.37 -3.67 5.82
C VAL A 211 -12.22 -4.68 5.89
N GLU A 212 -12.14 -5.49 6.95
CA GLU A 212 -11.12 -6.53 7.07
C GLU A 212 -11.28 -7.66 6.03
N ARG A 213 -12.52 -8.03 5.68
CA ARG A 213 -12.79 -8.92 4.54
C ARG A 213 -12.34 -8.31 3.23
N GLY A 214 -12.60 -7.02 3.02
CA GLY A 214 -12.11 -6.26 1.87
C GLY A 214 -10.59 -6.36 1.76
N PHE A 215 -9.87 -6.06 2.84
CA PHE A 215 -8.42 -6.18 2.89
C PHE A 215 -7.93 -7.58 2.50
N ARG A 216 -8.53 -8.65 3.04
CA ARG A 216 -8.17 -10.05 2.74
C ARG A 216 -8.34 -10.43 1.27
N GLU A 217 -9.35 -9.90 0.59
CA GLU A 217 -9.49 -10.12 -0.85
C GLU A 217 -8.49 -9.27 -1.65
N MET A 218 -8.20 -8.05 -1.20
CA MET A 218 -7.24 -7.15 -1.85
C MET A 218 -5.80 -7.69 -1.84
N THR A 219 -5.39 -8.45 -0.81
CA THR A 219 -4.04 -9.07 -0.78
C THR A 219 -3.80 -10.06 -1.91
N ARG A 220 -4.85 -10.66 -2.48
CA ARG A 220 -4.74 -11.64 -3.58
C ARG A 220 -4.56 -11.00 -4.95
N VAL A 221 -4.97 -9.74 -5.11
CA VAL A 221 -4.98 -9.03 -6.39
C VAL A 221 -3.59 -9.02 -7.07
N PRO A 222 -2.48 -8.70 -6.37
CA PRO A 222 -1.15 -8.73 -7.00
C PRO A 222 -0.72 -10.12 -7.47
N GLY A 223 -1.07 -11.18 -6.71
CA GLY A 223 -0.80 -12.56 -7.10
C GLY A 223 -1.57 -12.99 -8.35
N TYR A 224 -2.78 -12.45 -8.58
CA TYR A 224 -3.51 -12.66 -9.84
C TYR A 224 -2.86 -11.93 -11.02
N VAL A 225 -2.38 -10.70 -10.81
CA VAL A 225 -1.64 -9.94 -11.83
C VAL A 225 -0.41 -10.73 -12.28
N LYS A 226 0.42 -11.18 -11.33
CA LYS A 226 1.64 -11.95 -11.59
C LYS A 226 1.34 -13.24 -12.38
N ARG A 227 0.41 -14.06 -11.90
CA ARG A 227 0.04 -15.32 -12.57
C ARG A 227 -0.56 -15.11 -13.95
N THR A 228 -1.32 -14.03 -14.15
CA THR A 228 -1.86 -13.68 -15.47
C THR A 228 -0.73 -13.32 -16.42
N ARG A 229 0.23 -12.50 -15.98
CA ARG A 229 1.45 -12.20 -16.74
C ARG A 229 2.23 -13.48 -17.08
N GLU A 230 2.58 -14.33 -16.13
CA GLU A 230 3.33 -15.57 -16.40
C GLU A 230 2.61 -16.51 -17.41
N LEU A 231 1.29 -16.65 -17.26
CA LEU A 231 0.47 -17.46 -18.17
C LEU A 231 0.44 -16.91 -19.60
N LEU A 232 0.50 -15.59 -19.74
CA LEU A 232 0.50 -14.89 -21.01
C LEU A 232 1.90 -14.94 -21.67
N SER A 233 2.99 -14.82 -20.89
CA SER A 233 4.37 -14.93 -21.43
C SER A 233 4.65 -16.32 -21.97
N SER A 234 4.19 -17.35 -21.25
CA SER A 234 4.38 -18.75 -21.65
C SER A 234 3.58 -19.15 -22.90
N GLN A 235 2.65 -18.31 -23.36
CA GLN A 235 1.86 -18.53 -24.57
C GLN A 235 2.39 -17.78 -25.79
N SER A 236 3.34 -16.86 -25.60
CA SER A 236 3.95 -16.14 -26.71
C SER A 236 4.88 -17.06 -27.50
N PRO A 237 4.79 -17.07 -28.84
CA PRO A 237 5.65 -17.91 -29.66
C PRO A 237 7.09 -17.39 -29.55
N SER A 238 7.92 -18.07 -28.76
CA SER A 238 9.37 -17.88 -28.81
C SER A 238 9.81 -17.95 -30.28
N ALA A 239 10.69 -17.02 -30.69
CA ALA A 239 11.37 -17.04 -31.98
C ALA A 239 12.35 -18.24 -32.05
N GLU A 240 11.81 -19.46 -32.04
CA GLU A 240 12.58 -20.69 -32.12
C GLU A 240 12.86 -21.05 -33.58
N HIS A 241 14.13 -21.37 -33.83
CA HIS A 241 14.65 -21.77 -35.13
C HIS A 241 13.91 -23.00 -35.69
N PRO A 242 13.67 -23.10 -37.02
CA PRO A 242 12.80 -24.11 -37.64
C PRO A 242 13.17 -25.60 -37.45
N LYS A 243 14.28 -25.95 -36.77
CA LYS A 243 14.85 -27.30 -36.79
C LYS A 243 14.43 -28.23 -35.63
N GLN A 244 13.59 -27.79 -34.69
CA GLN A 244 13.15 -28.59 -33.53
C GLN A 244 11.66 -29.03 -33.56
N LYS A 245 10.98 -28.94 -34.71
CA LYS A 245 9.52 -29.18 -34.83
C LYS A 245 9.06 -30.66 -34.84
N GLN A 246 9.95 -31.66 -34.81
CA GLN A 246 9.55 -33.07 -35.06
C GLN A 246 9.56 -34.03 -33.85
N LYS A 247 9.97 -33.58 -32.66
CA LYS A 247 9.72 -34.27 -31.38
C LYS A 247 8.97 -33.24 -30.52
N THR A 248 7.67 -33.27 -30.23
CA THR A 248 6.77 -34.39 -29.94
C THR A 248 5.34 -33.83 -29.95
N LYS A 249 4.50 -34.14 -30.97
CA LYS A 249 3.10 -33.67 -31.06
C LYS A 249 2.27 -33.99 -29.81
N GLN A 250 2.60 -35.10 -29.15
CA GLN A 250 1.96 -35.54 -27.90
C GLN A 250 2.29 -34.61 -26.72
N SER A 251 3.55 -34.20 -26.57
CA SER A 251 3.98 -33.26 -25.52
C SER A 251 3.35 -31.88 -25.69
N GLN A 252 3.26 -31.37 -26.93
CA GLN A 252 2.62 -30.08 -27.22
C GLN A 252 1.13 -30.09 -26.89
N SER A 253 0.44 -31.19 -27.23
CA SER A 253 -0.99 -31.34 -26.90
C SER A 253 -1.26 -31.41 -25.40
N GLN A 254 -0.34 -31.99 -24.62
CA GLN A 254 -0.45 -32.10 -23.17
C GLN A 254 -0.15 -30.75 -22.50
N SER A 255 0.89 -30.04 -22.94
CA SER A 255 1.22 -28.69 -22.47
C SER A 255 0.10 -27.68 -22.78
N GLN A 256 -0.53 -27.75 -23.95
CA GLN A 256 -1.67 -26.90 -24.30
C GLN A 256 -2.92 -27.21 -23.45
N LYS A 257 -3.22 -28.49 -23.19
CA LYS A 257 -4.31 -28.89 -22.29
C LYS A 257 -4.08 -28.38 -20.87
N GLN A 258 -2.85 -28.49 -20.37
CA GLN A 258 -2.46 -28.00 -19.04
C GLN A 258 -2.57 -26.47 -18.97
N ALA A 259 -2.06 -25.73 -19.95
CA ALA A 259 -2.17 -24.27 -20.01
C ALA A 259 -3.64 -23.79 -20.03
N LYS A 260 -4.50 -24.49 -20.79
CA LYS A 260 -5.95 -24.20 -20.81
C LYS A 260 -6.61 -24.47 -19.45
N ALA A 261 -6.23 -25.54 -18.75
CA ALA A 261 -6.73 -25.84 -17.42
C ALA A 261 -6.28 -24.79 -16.38
N VAL A 262 -5.01 -24.39 -16.41
CA VAL A 262 -4.48 -23.33 -15.54
C VAL A 262 -5.19 -22.00 -15.84
N ARG A 263 -5.37 -21.64 -17.12
CA ARG A 263 -6.13 -20.44 -17.52
C ARG A 263 -7.54 -20.44 -16.96
N LYS A 264 -8.25 -21.56 -17.09
CA LYS A 264 -9.62 -21.72 -16.57
C LYS A 264 -9.66 -21.59 -15.04
N SER A 265 -8.75 -22.25 -14.33
CA SER A 265 -8.68 -22.20 -12.86
C SER A 265 -8.35 -20.79 -12.37
N LEU A 266 -7.39 -20.11 -12.99
CA LEU A 266 -7.03 -18.73 -12.67
C LEU A 266 -8.20 -17.77 -12.90
N LEU A 267 -8.88 -17.89 -14.05
CA LEU A 267 -10.07 -17.10 -14.36
C LEU A 267 -11.18 -17.32 -13.33
N GLN A 268 -11.42 -18.57 -12.90
CA GLN A 268 -12.41 -18.88 -11.85
C GLN A 268 -12.06 -18.21 -10.52
N SER A 269 -10.79 -18.23 -10.10
CA SER A 269 -10.35 -17.56 -8.88
C SER A 269 -10.50 -16.04 -8.96
N ILE A 270 -10.13 -15.43 -10.10
CA ILE A 270 -10.29 -13.99 -10.33
C ILE A 270 -11.78 -13.59 -10.28
N LEU A 271 -12.65 -14.36 -10.93
CA LEU A 271 -14.10 -14.12 -10.92
C LEU A 271 -14.69 -14.27 -9.51
N ALA A 272 -14.22 -15.24 -8.72
CA ALA A 272 -14.65 -15.44 -7.34
C ALA A 272 -14.26 -14.24 -6.44
N THR A 273 -13.00 -13.81 -6.47
CA THR A 273 -12.56 -12.61 -5.71
C THR A 273 -13.26 -11.35 -6.20
N ARG A 274 -13.49 -11.20 -7.51
CA ARG A 274 -14.28 -10.08 -8.05
C ARG A 274 -15.72 -10.08 -7.52
N ALA A 275 -16.37 -11.24 -7.46
CA ALA A 275 -17.71 -11.36 -6.90
C ALA A 275 -17.71 -11.04 -5.39
N ALA A 276 -16.70 -11.51 -4.65
CA ALA A 276 -16.53 -11.20 -3.23
C ALA A 276 -16.37 -9.69 -2.99
N LEU A 277 -15.48 -9.02 -3.73
CA LEU A 277 -15.30 -7.57 -3.62
C LEU A 277 -16.58 -6.78 -3.95
N ARG A 278 -17.38 -7.22 -4.91
CA ARG A 278 -18.69 -6.61 -5.21
C ARG A 278 -19.71 -6.79 -4.08
N GLY A 279 -19.73 -7.97 -3.46
CA GLY A 279 -20.54 -8.24 -2.27
C GLY A 279 -20.14 -7.32 -1.12
N ILE A 280 -18.84 -7.26 -0.83
CA ILE A 280 -18.26 -6.38 0.20
C ILE A 280 -18.57 -4.90 -0.09
N HIS A 281 -18.45 -4.45 -1.35
CA HIS A 281 -18.79 -3.09 -1.75
C HIS A 281 -20.26 -2.75 -1.46
N THR A 282 -21.16 -3.68 -1.79
CA THR A 282 -22.61 -3.53 -1.52
C THR A 282 -22.89 -3.49 -0.03
N GLU A 283 -22.35 -4.44 0.74
CA GLU A 283 -22.51 -4.51 2.20
C GLU A 283 -21.97 -3.24 2.88
N LEU A 284 -20.82 -2.73 2.42
CA LEU A 284 -20.23 -1.50 2.94
C LEU A 284 -21.10 -0.28 2.64
N GLY A 285 -21.67 -0.20 1.43
CA GLY A 285 -22.58 0.87 1.03
C GLY A 285 -23.88 0.87 1.85
N ILE A 286 -24.47 -0.31 2.08
CA ILE A 286 -25.64 -0.48 2.95
C ILE A 286 -25.29 -0.05 4.38
N SER A 287 -24.21 -0.57 4.93
CA SER A 287 -23.76 -0.25 6.30
C SER A 287 -23.52 1.24 6.48
N SER A 288 -22.88 1.89 5.50
CA SER A 288 -22.63 3.33 5.54
C SER A 288 -23.92 4.14 5.48
N SER A 289 -24.87 3.74 4.62
CA SER A 289 -26.16 4.42 4.47
C SER A 289 -27.03 4.29 5.73
N MET A 290 -27.07 3.09 6.34
CA MET A 290 -27.82 2.85 7.59
C MET A 290 -27.31 3.68 8.76
N LEU A 291 -25.99 3.93 8.79
CA LEU A 291 -25.37 4.76 9.81
C LEU A 291 -25.65 6.25 9.59
N GLN A 292 -25.75 6.69 8.34
CA GLN A 292 -26.12 8.07 7.99
C GLN A 292 -27.62 8.36 8.21
N SER A 293 -28.51 7.38 8.04
CA SER A 293 -29.95 7.57 8.17
C SER A 293 -30.49 7.61 9.62
N GLY A 294 -29.61 7.57 10.63
CA GLY A 294 -30.01 7.78 12.03
C GLY A 294 -30.89 6.68 12.65
N THR A 295 -30.94 5.48 12.07
CA THR A 295 -31.80 4.38 12.56
C THR A 295 -31.37 3.76 13.90
N THR A 296 -30.41 4.36 14.62
CA THR A 296 -30.14 4.04 16.03
C THR A 296 -30.09 5.32 16.84
N ASP A 297 -31.12 5.53 17.69
CA ASP A 297 -31.11 6.50 18.81
C ASP A 297 -29.88 6.36 19.73
N ALA A 298 -29.09 5.29 19.56
CA ALA A 298 -27.89 4.97 20.32
C ALA A 298 -26.56 5.47 19.72
N GLY A 299 -26.55 6.17 18.57
CA GLY A 299 -25.30 6.55 17.88
C GLY A 299 -24.56 5.36 17.28
N PHE A 300 -23.56 5.61 16.42
CA PHE A 300 -22.72 4.54 15.86
C PHE A 300 -21.84 3.95 16.95
N ILE A 301 -22.05 2.66 17.28
CA ILE A 301 -21.11 1.87 18.07
C ILE A 301 -20.14 1.22 17.09
N GLY A 302 -18.94 1.79 17.00
CA GLY A 302 -17.85 1.25 16.21
C GLY A 302 -16.55 1.99 16.50
N PRO A 303 -15.40 1.43 16.05
CA PRO A 303 -14.08 1.92 16.43
C PRO A 303 -13.73 3.27 15.78
N ILE A 304 -14.53 3.72 14.80
CA ILE A 304 -14.28 4.95 14.03
C ILE A 304 -15.18 6.06 14.58
N PRO A 305 -14.63 7.18 15.06
CA PRO A 305 -15.44 8.33 15.43
C PRO A 305 -16.24 8.84 14.22
N TYR A 306 -17.51 9.21 14.44
CA TYR A 306 -18.46 9.57 13.38
C TYR A 306 -17.92 10.60 12.37
N VAL A 307 -17.17 11.61 12.85
CA VAL A 307 -16.56 12.65 11.99
C VAL A 307 -15.57 12.11 10.94
N PHE A 308 -14.96 10.94 11.18
CA PHE A 308 -14.04 10.30 10.23
C PHE A 308 -14.72 9.21 9.39
N PHE A 309 -15.94 8.82 9.74
CA PHE A 309 -16.65 7.69 9.15
C PHE A 309 -16.86 7.90 7.64
N ASP A 310 -17.50 8.99 7.24
CA ASP A 310 -17.83 9.24 5.83
C ASP A 310 -16.61 9.26 4.91
N SER A 311 -15.54 9.93 5.35
CA SER A 311 -14.28 10.00 4.61
C SER A 311 -13.63 8.62 4.50
N PHE A 312 -13.57 7.88 5.61
CA PHE A 312 -12.99 6.54 5.63
C PHE A 312 -13.79 5.55 4.78
N SER A 313 -15.13 5.55 4.88
CA SER A 313 -16.02 4.70 4.09
C SER A 313 -15.92 4.97 2.60
N THR A 314 -15.95 6.25 2.21
CA THR A 314 -15.82 6.66 0.80
C THR A 314 -14.49 6.19 0.20
N ARG A 315 -13.38 6.41 0.91
CA ARG A 315 -12.04 5.99 0.47
C ARG A 315 -11.90 4.47 0.43
N THR A 316 -12.44 3.76 1.42
CA THR A 316 -12.47 2.30 1.42
C THR A 316 -13.25 1.75 0.22
N MET A 317 -14.42 2.31 -0.07
CA MET A 317 -15.24 1.95 -1.24
C MET A 317 -14.49 2.23 -2.55
N ARG A 318 -13.76 3.36 -2.66
CA ARG A 318 -12.88 3.66 -3.81
C ARG A 318 -11.78 2.61 -3.97
N GLY A 319 -11.14 2.19 -2.87
CA GLY A 319 -10.16 1.10 -2.88
C GLY A 319 -10.72 -0.22 -3.41
N ILE A 320 -11.93 -0.61 -2.97
CA ILE A 320 -12.61 -1.82 -3.46
C ILE A 320 -12.93 -1.72 -4.96
N ARG A 321 -13.46 -0.58 -5.41
CA ARG A 321 -13.75 -0.33 -6.84
C ARG A 321 -12.48 -0.44 -7.68
N SER A 322 -11.37 0.13 -7.20
CA SER A 322 -10.06 0.03 -7.85
C SER A 322 -9.59 -1.42 -7.95
N GLY A 323 -9.73 -2.21 -6.89
CA GLY A 323 -9.47 -3.65 -6.93
C GLY A 323 -10.32 -4.38 -7.97
N ILE A 324 -11.61 -4.06 -8.07
CA ILE A 324 -12.51 -4.63 -9.10
C ILE A 324 -12.04 -4.25 -10.51
N VAL A 325 -11.60 -3.01 -10.74
CA VAL A 325 -11.05 -2.57 -12.04
C VAL A 325 -9.81 -3.36 -12.43
N VAL A 326 -8.88 -3.63 -11.48
CA VAL A 326 -7.73 -4.50 -11.75
C VAL A 326 -8.20 -5.89 -12.18
N LEU A 327 -9.12 -6.50 -11.43
CA LEU A 327 -9.66 -7.83 -11.75
C LEU A 327 -10.39 -7.83 -13.10
N ASN A 328 -11.12 -6.78 -13.44
CA ASN A 328 -11.77 -6.61 -14.75
C ASN A 328 -10.74 -6.60 -15.89
N CYS A 329 -9.63 -5.89 -15.72
CA CYS A 329 -8.53 -5.90 -16.70
C CYS A 329 -7.95 -7.31 -16.87
N LEU A 330 -7.78 -8.07 -15.78
CA LEU A 330 -7.30 -9.46 -15.85
C LEU A 330 -8.31 -10.39 -16.54
N VAL A 331 -9.61 -10.24 -16.24
CA VAL A 331 -10.66 -11.01 -16.93
C VAL A 331 -10.67 -10.69 -18.42
N ALA A 332 -10.55 -9.43 -18.82
CA ALA A 332 -10.51 -9.05 -20.24
C ALA A 332 -9.30 -9.66 -20.98
N LEU A 333 -8.15 -9.83 -20.32
CA LEU A 333 -6.98 -10.53 -20.89
C LEU A 333 -7.18 -12.06 -20.97
N LEU A 334 -7.86 -12.64 -19.99
CA LEU A 334 -8.09 -14.09 -19.88
C LEU A 334 -9.36 -14.57 -20.64
N ASP A 335 -10.28 -13.66 -20.94
CA ASP A 335 -11.51 -13.89 -21.69
C ASP A 335 -11.88 -12.62 -22.49
N PRO A 336 -11.28 -12.42 -23.67
CA PRO A 336 -11.48 -11.22 -24.49
C PRO A 336 -12.93 -10.96 -24.89
N VAL A 337 -13.80 -11.98 -24.86
CA VAL A 337 -15.23 -11.84 -25.17
C VAL A 337 -15.93 -10.90 -24.17
N GLN A 338 -15.43 -10.82 -22.94
CA GLN A 338 -16.02 -9.97 -21.89
C GLN A 338 -15.49 -8.53 -21.91
N ARG A 339 -14.49 -8.21 -22.74
CA ARG A 339 -13.74 -6.95 -22.67
C ARG A 339 -14.62 -5.71 -22.75
N ASP A 340 -15.48 -5.59 -23.76
CA ASP A 340 -16.32 -4.40 -23.96
C ASP A 340 -17.28 -4.15 -22.78
N ALA A 341 -17.82 -5.23 -22.20
CA ALA A 341 -18.69 -5.12 -21.04
C ALA A 341 -17.93 -4.66 -19.80
N LEU A 342 -16.72 -5.17 -19.60
CA LEU A 342 -15.85 -4.83 -18.47
C LEU A 342 -15.29 -3.41 -18.58
N GLU A 343 -14.95 -2.94 -19.77
CA GLU A 343 -14.50 -1.55 -19.97
C GLU A 343 -15.63 -0.55 -19.72
N ARG A 344 -16.86 -0.87 -20.11
CA ARG A 344 -18.04 -0.06 -19.73
C ARG A 344 -18.23 -0.02 -18.22
N GLU A 345 -18.08 -1.16 -17.55
CA GLU A 345 -18.17 -1.22 -16.09
C GLU A 345 -17.06 -0.39 -15.42
N ASN A 346 -15.82 -0.46 -15.90
CA ASN A 346 -14.69 0.27 -15.35
C ASN A 346 -14.95 1.78 -15.35
N ARG A 347 -15.53 2.33 -16.43
CA ARG A 347 -15.94 3.75 -16.52
C ARG A 347 -16.97 4.15 -15.46
N THR A 348 -17.85 3.23 -15.07
CA THR A 348 -18.83 3.45 -13.98
C THR A 348 -18.20 3.34 -12.60
N LEU A 349 -17.23 2.44 -12.43
CA LEU A 349 -16.55 2.20 -11.14
C LEU A 349 -15.61 3.34 -10.78
N LEU A 350 -14.85 3.85 -11.74
CA LEU A 350 -13.90 4.95 -11.58
C LEU A 350 -14.10 5.96 -12.74
N PRO A 351 -15.02 6.92 -12.60
CA PRO A 351 -15.23 7.96 -13.61
C PRO A 351 -13.99 8.87 -13.74
N GLU A 352 -13.67 9.33 -14.94
CA GLU A 352 -12.47 10.15 -15.22
C GLU A 352 -12.43 11.45 -14.39
N SER A 353 -13.58 12.01 -14.01
CA SER A 353 -13.68 13.18 -13.13
C SER A 353 -13.23 12.94 -11.67
N PHE A 354 -12.94 11.71 -11.28
CA PHE A 354 -12.40 11.37 -9.95
C PHE A 354 -10.87 11.42 -9.87
N ASP A 355 -10.19 11.60 -11.00
CA ASP A 355 -8.73 11.78 -11.10
C ASP A 355 -8.32 13.26 -11.18
N GLU A 356 -9.25 14.19 -11.37
CA GLU A 356 -9.07 15.62 -11.09
C GLU A 356 -9.02 15.82 -9.58
N VAL A 357 -7.88 15.48 -8.98
CA VAL A 357 -7.51 16.01 -7.68
C VAL A 357 -7.38 17.52 -7.87
N ASP A 358 -8.13 18.27 -7.07
CA ASP A 358 -8.04 19.72 -6.89
C ASP A 358 -6.58 20.18 -6.92
N HIS A 359 -6.10 20.55 -8.12
CA HIS A 359 -4.85 21.25 -8.29
C HIS A 359 -5.12 22.65 -7.77
N GLY A 360 -4.95 22.80 -6.45
CA GLY A 360 -4.88 24.09 -5.79
C GLY A 360 -4.05 25.03 -6.66
N ASN A 361 -4.68 26.14 -7.01
CA ASN A 361 -4.21 27.17 -7.91
C ASN A 361 -2.91 27.81 -7.38
N GLU A 362 -1.78 27.12 -7.55
CA GLU A 362 -0.44 27.63 -7.22
C GLU A 362 0.32 27.81 -8.53
N LYS A 363 0.67 29.07 -8.78
CA LYS A 363 1.33 29.56 -9.98
C LYS A 363 2.64 28.81 -10.21
N GLU A 364 2.80 28.29 -11.42
CA GLU A 364 4.05 27.77 -11.97
C GLU A 364 5.18 28.78 -11.76
N ASP A 365 6.21 28.38 -11.02
CA ASP A 365 7.50 29.05 -11.02
C ASP A 365 8.41 28.24 -11.96
N ASP A 366 8.52 28.73 -13.19
CA ASP A 366 9.40 28.21 -14.23
C ASP A 366 10.84 28.15 -13.73
N ARG A 367 11.39 26.93 -13.61
CA ARG A 367 12.81 26.64 -13.82
C ARG A 367 13.06 25.13 -13.85
N TYR A 368 13.96 24.73 -14.74
CA TYR A 368 14.43 23.38 -15.08
C TYR A 368 13.65 22.68 -16.21
N GLU A 369 13.81 23.20 -17.43
CA GLU A 369 13.89 22.35 -18.62
C GLU A 369 15.22 21.60 -18.63
N GLU A 370 15.17 20.27 -18.58
CA GLU A 370 16.07 19.43 -19.38
C GLU A 370 15.39 18.08 -19.61
N GLY A 371 15.22 17.73 -20.88
CA GLY A 371 14.35 16.66 -21.33
C GLY A 371 14.74 15.27 -20.83
N SER A 372 13.74 14.50 -20.42
CA SER A 372 13.87 13.04 -20.37
C SER A 372 12.50 12.40 -20.49
N SER A 373 12.36 11.57 -21.52
CA SER A 373 11.27 10.65 -21.77
C SER A 373 10.80 9.93 -20.51
N SER A 374 9.48 9.89 -20.31
CA SER A 374 8.81 8.97 -19.39
C SER A 374 9.25 7.54 -19.70
N PHE A 375 10.11 6.99 -18.83
CA PHE A 375 10.61 5.62 -19.00
C PHE A 375 9.50 4.63 -18.65
N PRO A 376 9.10 3.73 -19.57
CA PRO A 376 8.31 2.57 -19.22
C PRO A 376 9.13 1.64 -18.32
N THR A 377 8.40 0.84 -17.54
CA THR A 377 8.82 -0.23 -16.64
C THR A 377 10.11 -0.95 -17.07
N PRO A 378 11.02 -1.36 -16.15
CA PRO A 378 12.25 -2.07 -16.50
C PRO A 378 12.00 -3.29 -17.42
N PRO A 379 12.97 -3.68 -18.27
CA PRO A 379 12.76 -4.58 -19.42
C PRO A 379 12.31 -6.02 -19.11
N GLN A 380 12.10 -6.37 -17.84
CA GLN A 380 11.68 -7.71 -17.41
C GLN A 380 10.16 -7.82 -17.16
N SER A 381 9.40 -6.72 -17.29
CA SER A 381 7.95 -6.69 -17.01
C SER A 381 7.05 -6.78 -18.26
N ALA A 382 7.64 -6.78 -19.46
CA ALA A 382 6.89 -6.88 -20.71
C ALA A 382 6.47 -8.33 -20.95
N VAL A 383 5.21 -8.62 -20.64
CA VAL A 383 4.59 -9.87 -21.07
C VAL A 383 3.77 -9.64 -22.32
N GLU A 384 4.13 -10.39 -23.35
CA GLU A 384 3.59 -10.32 -24.70
C GLU A 384 2.38 -11.25 -24.83
N VAL A 385 1.32 -10.80 -25.53
CA VAL A 385 0.20 -11.66 -25.91
C VAL A 385 -0.19 -11.35 -27.35
N ALA A 386 0.07 -12.29 -28.25
CA ALA A 386 -0.48 -12.23 -29.59
C ALA A 386 -1.96 -12.67 -29.55
N GLY A 387 -2.87 -11.71 -29.73
CA GLY A 387 -4.27 -11.98 -30.03
C GLY A 387 -4.38 -12.68 -31.39
N ASN A 388 -5.26 -13.68 -31.47
CA ASN A 388 -5.47 -14.46 -32.69
C ASN A 388 -6.39 -13.68 -33.66
N GLY A 389 -5.86 -12.58 -34.19
CA GLY A 389 -6.48 -11.67 -35.13
C GLY A 389 -5.45 -10.62 -35.51
N LYS A 390 -5.31 -10.30 -36.80
CA LYS A 390 -4.33 -9.33 -37.28
C LYS A 390 -4.38 -8.03 -36.46
N GLY A 391 -3.35 -7.79 -35.64
CA GLY A 391 -2.80 -6.45 -35.43
C GLY A 391 -3.23 -5.61 -34.22
N LYS A 392 -3.67 -6.17 -33.09
CA LYS A 392 -3.68 -5.40 -31.82
C LYS A 392 -3.24 -6.25 -30.62
N ARG A 393 -2.16 -5.83 -29.97
CA ARG A 393 -1.57 -6.49 -28.81
C ARG A 393 -1.99 -5.76 -27.54
N THR A 394 -2.77 -6.40 -26.68
CA THR A 394 -3.26 -5.77 -25.45
C THR A 394 -2.31 -6.02 -24.28
N ARG A 395 -1.88 -4.95 -23.61
CA ARG A 395 -0.97 -5.00 -22.45
C ARG A 395 -1.63 -4.39 -21.21
N LEU A 396 -1.42 -5.02 -20.05
CA LEU A 396 -1.77 -4.45 -18.75
C LEU A 396 -0.69 -3.46 -18.31
N VAL A 397 -1.07 -2.20 -18.12
CA VAL A 397 -0.21 -1.16 -17.55
C VAL A 397 -0.57 -0.99 -16.07
N ILE A 398 0.47 -0.95 -15.22
CA ILE A 398 0.38 -0.55 -13.82
C ILE A 398 1.30 0.66 -13.67
N GLU A 399 0.71 1.84 -13.61
CA GLU A 399 1.40 3.11 -13.44
C GLU A 399 1.66 3.35 -11.94
N ASN A 400 2.88 3.75 -11.59
CA ASN A 400 3.28 4.08 -10.22
C ASN A 400 2.96 5.54 -9.90
N LEU A 401 1.96 5.76 -9.04
CA LEU A 401 1.56 7.10 -8.59
C LEU A 401 2.34 7.56 -7.35
N ILE A 402 3.21 6.72 -6.79
CA ILE A 402 4.17 7.08 -5.75
C ILE A 402 5.52 7.33 -6.44
N SER A 403 5.58 8.39 -7.24
CA SER A 403 6.75 8.76 -8.03
C SER A 403 6.97 10.27 -8.04
N VAL A 404 8.18 10.69 -8.43
CA VAL A 404 8.56 12.10 -8.54
C VAL A 404 7.60 12.89 -9.44
N HIS A 405 7.08 12.26 -10.50
CA HIS A 405 6.23 12.90 -11.50
C HIS A 405 4.75 13.00 -11.09
N ALA A 406 4.33 12.21 -10.10
CA ALA A 406 2.97 12.20 -9.56
C ALA A 406 2.93 12.74 -8.12
N ARG A 407 3.89 13.62 -7.78
CA ARG A 407 4.14 14.06 -6.42
C ARG A 407 2.91 14.75 -5.83
N GLN A 408 2.44 14.24 -4.71
CA GLN A 408 1.46 14.91 -3.87
C GLN A 408 2.13 15.38 -2.57
N MET A 409 1.72 16.55 -2.08
CA MET A 409 2.36 17.15 -0.92
C MET A 409 2.06 16.37 0.34
N LEU A 410 3.05 16.22 1.25
CA LEU A 410 2.87 15.57 2.55
C LEU A 410 1.77 16.23 3.41
N VAL A 411 1.55 17.53 3.22
CA VAL A 411 0.52 18.30 3.94
C VAL A 411 -0.89 18.08 3.40
N SER A 412 -1.03 17.36 2.29
CA SER A 412 -2.34 16.95 1.73
C SER A 412 -2.90 15.71 2.43
N ASP A 413 -4.14 15.36 2.08
CA ASP A 413 -4.77 14.12 2.55
C ASP A 413 -4.28 12.85 1.81
N TRP A 414 -3.30 12.99 0.91
CA TRP A 414 -2.82 11.91 0.03
C TRP A 414 -2.46 10.64 0.77
N MET A 415 -1.71 10.76 1.86
CA MET A 415 -1.25 9.59 2.59
C MET A 415 -2.40 8.90 3.30
N ASP A 416 -3.31 9.65 3.91
CA ASP A 416 -4.51 9.09 4.48
C ASP A 416 -5.38 8.40 3.41
N ARG A 417 -5.51 8.98 2.20
CA ARG A 417 -6.16 8.34 1.04
C ARG A 417 -5.47 7.05 0.62
N LEU A 418 -4.16 7.07 0.44
CA LEU A 418 -3.36 5.91 0.09
C LEU A 418 -3.57 4.76 1.09
N MET A 419 -3.55 5.07 2.38
CA MET A 419 -3.68 4.06 3.44
C MET A 419 -5.12 3.54 3.61
N THR A 420 -6.12 4.36 3.31
CA THR A 420 -7.55 3.99 3.47
C THR A 420 -8.18 3.42 2.20
N THR A 421 -7.50 3.48 1.06
CA THR A 421 -7.89 2.82 -0.21
C THR A 421 -7.23 1.44 -0.39
N TYR A 422 -6.75 0.82 0.69
CA TYR A 422 -5.94 -0.41 0.64
C TYR A 422 -4.65 -0.28 -0.19
N GLY A 423 -4.12 0.94 -0.34
CA GLY A 423 -2.94 1.21 -1.15
C GLY A 423 -3.24 1.44 -2.63
N MET A 424 -4.51 1.41 -3.04
CA MET A 424 -4.88 1.46 -4.46
C MET A 424 -4.72 2.84 -5.08
N ASP A 425 -4.82 3.93 -4.32
CA ASP A 425 -4.49 5.28 -4.83
C ASP A 425 -2.97 5.46 -5.13
N GLY A 426 -2.15 4.45 -4.84
CA GLY A 426 -0.73 4.43 -5.22
C GLY A 426 -0.47 3.88 -6.63
N VAL A 427 -1.50 3.40 -7.33
CA VAL A 427 -1.37 2.85 -8.69
C VAL A 427 -2.55 3.25 -9.58
N ARG A 428 -2.27 3.40 -10.88
CA ARG A 428 -3.32 3.41 -11.91
C ARG A 428 -3.17 2.19 -12.79
N VAL A 429 -4.28 1.50 -13.08
CA VAL A 429 -4.27 0.24 -13.84
C VAL A 429 -5.23 0.30 -15.00
N TYR A 430 -4.74 0.02 -16.20
CA TYR A 430 -5.51 0.05 -17.44
C TYR A 430 -4.94 -0.89 -18.49
N LEU A 431 -5.72 -1.18 -19.52
CA LEU A 431 -5.30 -1.92 -20.70
C LEU A 431 -4.93 -0.94 -21.81
N VAL A 432 -3.83 -1.22 -22.51
CA VAL A 432 -3.40 -0.49 -23.72
C VAL A 432 -3.35 -1.46 -24.87
N ASP A 433 -3.91 -1.07 -26.01
CA ASP A 433 -3.70 -1.79 -27.27
C ASP A 433 -2.50 -1.18 -28.00
N GLU A 434 -1.51 -2.01 -28.28
CA GLU A 434 -0.35 -1.70 -29.12
C GLU A 434 -0.68 -2.07 -30.57
N ASP A 435 -0.36 -1.17 -31.50
CA ASP A 435 -0.56 -1.32 -32.95
C ASP A 435 0.53 -2.18 -33.62
#